data_AF-A0A497S5Y5-F1
#
_entry.id   AF-A0A497S5Y5-F1
#
_cell.length_a   1.000
_cell.length_b   1.000
_cell.length_c   1.000
_cell.angle_alpha   90.00
_cell.angle_beta   90.00
_cell.angle_gamma   90.00
#
_symmetry.space_group_name_H-M   'P 1'
#
loop_
_entity.id
_entity.type
_entity.pdbx_description
1 polymer ?
#
loop_
_entity_poly.entity_id
_entity_poly.type
_entity_poly.pdbx_seq_one_letter_code
_entity_poly.pdbx_strand_id
1 'polypeptide(L)'
;IGTLEGILYDKDWNKIKRLPVRNLVNELNSTEAEQVNAIVFDGIITQRLIDAAKDKNVKIIIGTKLGNINYKPSELILLTFNDLL
;
A
#
# COMPACT_ATOMS: atom_id res chain seq x y z
N ILE A 1 -9.43 8.95 -15.07
CA ILE A 1 -9.76 9.83 -13.91
C ILE A 1 -9.52 8.96 -12.69
N GLY A 2 -8.54 9.32 -11.87
CA GLY A 2 -8.21 8.57 -10.68
C GLY A 2 -8.98 9.08 -9.46
N THR A 3 -9.45 8.19 -8.60
CA THR A 3 -10.14 8.56 -7.35
C THR A 3 -9.19 9.23 -6.35
N LEU A 4 -7.89 8.99 -6.49
CA LEU A 4 -6.85 9.33 -5.52
C LEU A 4 -7.20 8.81 -4.13
N GLU A 5 -7.83 7.64 -4.07
CA GLU A 5 -8.23 6.94 -2.85
C GLU A 5 -7.46 5.63 -2.70
N GLY A 6 -7.25 5.24 -1.45
CA GLY A 6 -6.67 3.98 -1.05
C GLY A 6 -7.52 3.28 -0.01
N ILE A 7 -7.44 1.95 0.00
CA ILE A 7 -8.13 1.07 0.93
C ILE A 7 -7.09 0.20 1.61
N LEU A 8 -7.16 0.15 2.94
CA LEU A 8 -6.37 -0.72 3.79
C LEU A 8 -7.17 -1.98 4.09
N TYR A 9 -6.50 -3.13 4.00
CA TYR A 9 -7.09 -4.45 4.22
C TYR A 9 -6.34 -5.21 5.30
N ASP A 10 -7.08 -5.99 6.08
CA ASP A 10 -6.52 -6.95 7.03
C ASP A 10 -6.09 -8.25 6.32
N LYS A 11 -5.63 -9.22 7.10
CA LYS A 11 -5.20 -10.54 6.61
C LYS A 11 -6.32 -11.35 5.95
N ASP A 12 -7.57 -11.07 6.30
CA ASP A 12 -8.78 -11.75 5.83
C ASP A 12 -9.42 -11.00 4.65
N TRP A 13 -8.73 -9.98 4.10
CA TRP A 13 -9.22 -9.09 3.04
C TRP A 13 -10.46 -8.27 3.43
N ASN A 14 -10.70 -8.07 4.72
CA ASN A 14 -11.72 -7.11 5.16
C ASN A 14 -11.18 -5.69 5.04
N LYS A 15 -12.07 -4.77 4.64
CA LYS A 15 -11.74 -3.35 4.54
C LYS A 15 -11.62 -2.76 5.94
N ILE A 16 -10.41 -2.40 6.33
CA ILE A 16 -10.15 -1.69 7.59
C ILE A 16 -10.59 -0.24 7.45
N LYS A 17 -10.11 0.42 6.39
CA LYS A 17 -10.31 1.86 6.19
C LYS A 17 -10.15 2.27 4.74
N ARG A 18 -10.91 3.29 4.33
CA ARG A 18 -10.73 4.01 3.07
C ARG A 18 -10.29 5.43 3.37
N LEU A 19 -9.28 5.91 2.65
CA LEU A 19 -8.75 7.26 2.81
C LEU A 19 -8.08 7.77 1.53
N PRO A 20 -7.87 9.09 1.40
CA PRO A 20 -7.11 9.65 0.28
C PRO A 20 -5.67 9.11 0.24
N VAL A 21 -5.13 8.91 -0.96
CA VAL A 21 -3.76 8.42 -1.20
C VAL A 21 -2.71 9.26 -0.49
N ARG A 22 -2.92 10.58 -0.43
CA ARG A 22 -2.02 11.52 0.25
C ARG A 22 -1.88 11.24 1.75
N ASN A 23 -2.88 10.61 2.35
CA ASN A 23 -2.92 10.29 3.77
C ASN A 23 -2.45 8.86 4.07
N LEU A 24 -2.23 8.00 3.06
CA LEU A 24 -1.87 6.59 3.26
C LEU A 24 -0.64 6.42 4.14
N VAL A 25 0.43 7.18 3.89
CA VAL A 25 1.67 7.08 4.66
C VAL A 25 1.46 7.49 6.12
N ASN A 26 0.70 8.56 6.36
CA ASN A 26 0.40 9.02 7.71
C ASN A 26 -0.47 8.00 8.45
N GLU A 27 -1.50 7.48 7.80
CA GLU A 27 -2.39 6.47 8.36
C GLU A 27 -1.63 5.18 8.69
N LEU A 28 -0.79 4.69 7.78
CA LEU A 28 0.06 3.53 8.02
C LEU A 28 0.96 3.74 9.23
N ASN A 29 1.64 4.88 9.31
CA ASN A 29 2.52 5.19 10.44
C ASN A 29 1.78 5.24 11.79
N SER A 30 0.53 5.73 11.79
CA SER A 30 -0.34 5.79 12.98
C SER A 30 -1.03 4.48 13.31
N THR A 31 -1.01 3.49 12.41
CA THR A 31 -1.64 2.19 12.61
C THR A 31 -0.68 1.26 13.39
N GLU A 32 -1.26 0.36 14.18
CA GLU A 32 -0.51 -0.69 14.88
C GLU A 32 0.16 -1.63 13.87
N ALA A 33 1.32 -2.19 14.24
CA ALA A 33 1.99 -3.18 13.40
C ALA A 33 1.07 -4.40 13.20
N GLU A 34 1.17 -5.05 12.03
CA GLU A 34 0.40 -6.27 11.67
C GLU A 34 -1.12 -6.09 11.52
N GLN A 35 -1.68 -4.91 11.82
CA GLN A 35 -3.10 -4.64 11.61
C GLN A 35 -3.44 -4.56 10.11
N VAL A 36 -2.56 -3.98 9.29
CA VAL A 36 -2.74 -3.87 7.84
C VAL A 36 -1.89 -4.92 7.14
N ASN A 37 -2.53 -5.78 6.36
CA ASN A 37 -1.86 -6.81 5.57
C ASN A 37 -1.70 -6.41 4.10
N ALA A 38 -2.68 -5.69 3.54
CA ALA A 38 -2.67 -5.26 2.14
C ALA A 38 -3.16 -3.82 1.96
N ILE A 39 -2.58 -3.12 0.98
CA ILE A 39 -2.93 -1.74 0.61
C ILE A 39 -3.28 -1.74 -0.87
N VAL A 40 -4.46 -1.21 -1.24
CA VAL A 40 -4.87 -1.05 -2.64
C VAL A 40 -5.26 0.39 -2.89
N PHE A 41 -4.65 1.04 -3.87
CA PHE A 41 -4.91 2.44 -4.16
C PHE A 41 -4.65 2.80 -5.61
N ASP A 42 -5.30 3.86 -6.10
CA ASP A 42 -5.07 4.32 -7.48
C ASP A 42 -4.00 5.41 -7.54
N GLY A 43 -2.75 5.02 -7.31
CA GLY A 43 -1.63 5.96 -7.29
C GLY A 43 -0.30 5.33 -7.66
N ILE A 44 0.75 6.15 -7.55
CA ILE A 44 2.13 5.71 -7.79
C ILE A 44 2.67 5.10 -6.50
N ILE A 45 3.16 3.86 -6.58
CA ILE A 45 3.89 3.20 -5.49
C ILE A 45 5.24 3.88 -5.37
N THR A 46 5.45 4.61 -4.27
CA THR A 46 6.69 5.35 -3.99
C THR A 46 7.53 4.62 -2.94
N GLN A 47 8.84 4.88 -2.90
CA GLN A 47 9.74 4.33 -1.88
C GLN A 47 9.25 4.64 -0.46
N ARG A 48 8.79 5.86 -0.20
CA ARG A 48 8.25 6.28 1.11
C ARG A 48 7.08 5.42 1.59
N LEU A 49 6.23 4.97 0.66
CA LEU A 49 5.10 4.09 1.00
C LEU A 49 5.59 2.68 1.33
N ILE A 50 6.58 2.18 0.60
CA ILE A 50 7.19 0.87 0.80
C ILE A 50 7.87 0.81 2.16
N ASP A 51 8.63 1.85 2.51
CA ASP A 51 9.32 1.92 3.80
C ASP A 51 8.33 1.91 4.97
N ALA A 52 7.26 2.73 4.89
CA ALA A 52 6.20 2.76 5.89
C ALA A 52 5.44 1.42 5.99
N ALA A 53 5.15 0.81 4.85
CA ALA A 53 4.48 -0.49 4.81
C ALA A 53 5.35 -1.60 5.42
N LYS A 54 6.66 -1.57 5.17
CA LYS A 54 7.62 -2.52 5.74
C LYS A 54 7.70 -2.40 7.27
N ASP A 55 7.77 -1.18 7.80
CA ASP A 55 7.75 -0.92 9.25
C ASP A 55 6.53 -1.55 9.93
N LYS A 56 5.37 -1.49 9.25
CA LYS A 56 4.11 -2.05 9.75
C LYS A 56 3.86 -3.51 9.42
N ASN A 57 4.84 -4.23 8.85
CA ASN A 57 4.72 -5.62 8.44
C ASN A 57 3.61 -5.89 7.39
N VAL A 58 3.27 -4.89 6.58
CA VAL A 58 2.38 -5.07 5.43
C VAL A 58 3.01 -6.05 4.45
N LYS A 59 2.21 -6.95 3.87
CA LYS A 59 2.69 -7.97 2.93
C LYS A 59 2.45 -7.60 1.48
N ILE A 60 1.42 -6.80 1.18
CA ILE A 60 0.98 -6.54 -0.19
C ILE A 60 0.69 -5.06 -0.42
N ILE A 61 1.21 -4.51 -1.52
CA ILE A 61 0.87 -3.17 -2.01
C ILE A 61 0.46 -3.27 -3.48
N ILE A 62 -0.74 -2.79 -3.78
CA ILE A 62 -1.30 -2.72 -5.12
C ILE A 62 -1.56 -1.25 -5.48
N GLY A 63 -0.93 -0.80 -6.56
CA GLY A 63 -1.03 0.56 -7.06
C GLY A 63 -1.34 0.64 -8.54
N THR A 64 -1.46 1.86 -9.07
CA THR A 64 -1.61 2.07 -10.52
C THR A 64 -0.28 1.97 -11.25
N LYS A 65 0.79 2.47 -10.65
CA LYS A 65 2.11 2.49 -11.29
C LYS A 65 3.21 2.34 -10.28
N LEU A 66 4.29 1.67 -10.67
CA LEU A 66 5.52 1.65 -9.91
C LEU A 66 6.28 2.99 -10.13
N GLY A 67 6.60 3.68 -9.04
CA GLY A 67 7.46 4.87 -9.08
C GLY A 67 8.93 4.51 -9.22
N ASN A 68 9.80 5.48 -8.99
CA ASN A 68 11.24 5.21 -8.90
C ASN A 68 11.54 4.51 -7.56
N ILE A 69 11.68 3.19 -7.61
CA ILE A 69 11.98 2.33 -6.45
C ILE A 69 13.41 1.86 -6.58
N ASN A 70 14.21 2.10 -5.54
CA ASN A 70 15.59 1.64 -5.50
C ASN A 70 15.71 0.23 -4.91
N TYR A 71 14.79 -0.14 -4.02
CA TYR A 71 14.84 -1.41 -3.31
C TYR A 71 13.45 -2.02 -3.16
N LYS A 72 13.29 -3.25 -3.65
CA LYS A 72 12.09 -4.07 -3.48
C LYS A 72 12.36 -5.10 -2.37
N PRO A 73 11.74 -4.97 -1.18
CA PRO A 73 11.89 -5.96 -0.12
C PRO A 73 11.32 -7.31 -0.56
N SER A 74 12.03 -8.42 -0.30
CA SER A 74 11.56 -9.76 -0.64
C SER A 74 10.26 -10.15 0.09
N GLU A 75 10.02 -9.55 1.25
CA GLU A 75 8.86 -9.80 2.11
C GLU A 75 7.62 -8.99 1.71
N LEU A 76 7.77 -8.05 0.76
CA LEU A 76 6.72 -7.14 0.33
C LEU A 76 6.39 -7.36 -1.15
N ILE A 77 5.16 -7.79 -1.41
CA ILE A 77 4.64 -7.99 -2.75
C ILE A 77 4.16 -6.64 -3.28
N LEU A 78 4.85 -6.13 -4.30
CA LEU A 78 4.47 -4.92 -5.04
C LEU A 78 3.86 -5.33 -6.38
N LEU A 79 2.62 -4.94 -6.62
CA LEU A 79 1.87 -5.19 -7.84
C LEU A 79 1.30 -3.89 -8.38
N THR A 80 1.22 -3.77 -9.69
CA THR A 80 0.41 -2.73 -10.34
C THR A 80 -0.87 -3.34 -10.93
N PHE A 81 -1.89 -2.52 -11.17
CA PHE A 81 -3.09 -3.01 -11.88
C PHE A 81 -2.77 -3.63 -13.24
N ASN A 82 -1.67 -3.22 -13.88
CA ASN A 82 -1.23 -3.81 -15.15
C ASN A 82 -0.60 -5.21 -14.99
N ASP A 83 -0.11 -5.56 -13.80
CA ASP A 83 0.40 -6.92 -13.51
C ASP A 83 -0.74 -7.91 -13.21
N LEU A 84 -1.95 -7.42 -12.98
CA LEU A 84 -3.14 -8.21 -12.64
C LEU A 84 -4.06 -8.48 -13.84
N LEU A 85 -3.73 -7.93 -15.00
CA LEU A 85 -4.50 -8.01 -16.25
C LEU A 85 -3.88 -8.99 -17.25
#